data_AF-A0AAD2CZZ0-F1
#
_entry.id   AF-A0AAD2CZZ0-F1
#
_cell.length_a   1.000
_cell.length_b   1.000
_cell.length_c   1.000
_cell.angle_alpha   90.00
_cell.angle_beta   90.00
_cell.angle_gamma   90.00
#
_symmetry.space_group_name_H-M   'P 1'
#
loop_
_entity.id
_entity.type
_entity.pdbx_description
1 polymer ?
#
loop_
_entity_poly.entity_id
_entity_poly.type
_entity_poly.pdbx_seq_one_letter_code
_entity_poly.pdbx_strand_id
1 'polypeptide(L)'
;MHTNVGSRVLDEEGFLGRFPPPVYYDEDGIANVLAMREMTAAGYRITMDTDFDNAFVVHCNGDRQMRFVNRKGVYVLEQLGVDVEPGAKETSAMYRCQLSNVNKQPHFELSSKQNGYAGLGMTVKMATVRKNKEGFTPRQVKAAMEARSAMHIPNAPSTKSLKYAIRSGLIKNCPITEEAINHAEAIFGPDASTLKGKSTRPTPKKTYHDFFSPPEELYQHNRSITVCIDHMEIEHAKFLTCIDTTVHIPPLQQGRISSQDDQCDRAFIPLTDDMLDNMGVTIDPTAAGDHEPTAERNNRTLKERVRVALAGLPYKVVPKVITECLGRRAAELLNVFPQKDSISSHFSPQQLIDNVNINYKSDMVAELGQYVHA
;
A
#
# COMPACT_ATOMS: atom_id res chain seq x y z
N MET A 1 23.87 -6.28 -18.73
CA MET A 1 23.40 -7.24 -17.70
C MET A 1 23.57 -6.65 -16.31
N HIS A 2 22.49 -6.54 -15.52
CA HIS A 2 22.55 -6.12 -14.12
C HIS A 2 22.42 -7.35 -13.22
N THR A 3 23.41 -7.56 -12.36
CA THR A 3 23.40 -8.61 -11.33
C THR A 3 23.58 -8.00 -9.95
N ASN A 4 23.31 -8.77 -8.91
CA ASN A 4 23.52 -8.34 -7.53
C ASN A 4 25.00 -8.07 -7.17
N VAL A 5 25.94 -8.49 -8.02
CA VAL A 5 27.39 -8.31 -7.84
C VAL A 5 27.92 -7.11 -8.65
N GLY A 6 27.10 -6.53 -9.53
CA GLY A 6 27.46 -5.40 -10.37
C GLY A 6 26.72 -5.38 -11.70
N SER A 7 26.92 -4.31 -12.45
CA SER A 7 26.45 -4.16 -13.82
C SER A 7 27.61 -4.41 -14.79
N ARG A 8 27.44 -5.35 -15.71
CA ARG A 8 28.35 -5.57 -16.83
C ARG A 8 27.64 -5.19 -18.12
N VAL A 9 28.29 -4.42 -18.98
CA VAL A 9 27.80 -4.16 -20.33
C VAL A 9 28.12 -5.40 -21.17
N LEU A 10 27.13 -5.89 -21.92
CA LEU A 10 27.32 -7.00 -22.86
C LEU A 10 27.38 -6.36 -24.24
N ASP A 11 28.56 -6.38 -24.85
CA ASP A 11 28.79 -5.75 -26.16
C ASP A 11 28.82 -6.79 -27.30
N GLU A 12 28.87 -8.08 -26.97
CA GLU A 12 28.91 -9.17 -27.95
C GLU A 12 27.56 -9.83 -28.16
N GLU A 13 27.25 -10.11 -29.43
CA GLU A 13 26.04 -10.78 -29.89
C GLU A 13 26.38 -12.13 -30.53
N GLY A 14 25.64 -13.17 -30.19
CA GLY A 14 25.89 -14.54 -30.64
C GLY A 14 24.62 -15.33 -30.88
N PHE A 15 24.73 -16.45 -31.60
CA PHE A 15 23.57 -17.29 -31.91
C PHE A 15 23.37 -18.38 -30.86
N LEU A 16 22.20 -18.39 -30.21
CA LEU A 16 21.84 -19.40 -29.21
C LEU A 16 21.10 -20.58 -29.85
N GLY A 17 21.87 -21.55 -30.36
CA GLY A 17 21.32 -22.77 -30.93
C GLY A 17 20.36 -22.50 -32.10
N ARG A 18 19.06 -22.77 -31.90
CA ARG A 18 18.00 -22.55 -32.90
C ARG A 18 17.22 -21.24 -32.71
N PHE A 19 17.62 -20.42 -31.73
CA PHE A 19 17.01 -19.12 -31.49
C PHE A 19 17.37 -18.17 -32.64
N PRO A 20 16.39 -17.64 -33.40
CA PRO A 20 16.68 -16.87 -34.61
C PRO A 20 17.36 -15.52 -34.38
N PRO A 21 16.99 -14.71 -33.37
CA PRO A 21 17.69 -13.47 -33.07
C PRO A 21 19.07 -13.75 -32.48
N PRO A 22 20.08 -12.92 -32.77
CA PRO A 22 21.29 -12.89 -31.95
C PRO A 22 20.92 -12.50 -30.52
N VAL A 23 21.61 -13.10 -29.56
CA VAL A 23 21.47 -12.81 -28.13
C VAL A 23 22.78 -12.24 -27.62
N TYR A 24 22.68 -11.29 -26.70
CA TYR A 24 23.86 -10.80 -26.01
C TYR A 24 24.47 -11.92 -25.17
N TYR A 25 25.77 -12.15 -25.31
CA TYR A 25 26.50 -13.18 -24.56
C TYR A 25 27.82 -12.62 -24.00
N ASP A 26 28.32 -13.26 -22.96
CA ASP A 26 29.59 -12.95 -22.30
C ASP A 26 30.51 -14.17 -22.43
N GLU A 27 31.63 -14.04 -23.14
CA GLU A 27 32.59 -15.14 -23.33
C GLU A 27 33.23 -15.58 -22.00
N ASP A 28 33.44 -14.64 -21.07
CA ASP A 28 33.97 -14.91 -19.73
C ASP A 28 32.86 -15.36 -18.74
N GLY A 29 31.60 -15.33 -19.17
CA GLY A 29 30.44 -15.62 -18.34
C GLY A 29 30.27 -17.11 -18.08
N ILE A 30 30.09 -17.50 -16.81
CA ILE A 30 29.81 -18.89 -16.42
C ILE A 30 28.47 -19.39 -17.02
N ALA A 31 27.51 -18.48 -17.24
CA ALA A 31 26.25 -18.74 -17.92
C ALA A 31 25.67 -17.47 -18.54
N ASN A 32 25.14 -17.58 -19.76
CA ASN A 32 24.40 -16.50 -20.41
C ASN A 32 22.94 -16.53 -19.96
N VAL A 33 22.41 -15.38 -19.57
CA VAL A 33 21.03 -15.23 -19.09
C VAL A 33 20.18 -14.64 -20.20
N LEU A 34 19.17 -15.38 -20.64
CA LEU A 34 18.20 -14.89 -21.63
C LEU A 34 16.99 -14.28 -20.92
N ALA A 35 16.67 -13.02 -21.23
CA ALA A 35 15.54 -12.34 -20.62
C ALA A 35 14.23 -12.81 -21.25
N MET A 36 13.33 -13.43 -20.46
CA MET A 36 12.01 -13.84 -20.95
C MET A 36 11.22 -12.68 -21.58
N ARG A 37 11.40 -11.45 -21.08
CA ARG A 37 10.79 -10.25 -21.67
C ARG A 37 11.17 -10.09 -23.14
N GLU A 38 12.45 -10.22 -23.48
CA GLU A 38 12.94 -10.06 -24.86
C GLU A 38 12.36 -11.14 -25.77
N MET A 39 12.21 -12.36 -25.27
CA MET A 39 11.59 -13.46 -25.99
C MET A 39 10.11 -13.18 -26.28
N THR A 40 9.37 -12.68 -25.28
CA THR A 40 7.96 -12.29 -25.50
C THR A 40 7.83 -11.08 -26.42
N ALA A 41 8.74 -10.09 -26.33
CA ALA A 41 8.76 -8.92 -27.20
C ALA A 41 9.10 -9.28 -28.65
N ALA A 42 9.93 -10.30 -28.86
CA ALA A 42 10.23 -10.88 -30.17
C ALA A 42 9.10 -11.77 -30.73
N GLY A 43 7.97 -11.91 -30.00
CA GLY A 43 6.77 -12.61 -30.47
C GLY A 43 6.73 -14.12 -30.19
N TYR A 44 7.64 -14.66 -29.38
CA TYR A 44 7.64 -16.08 -29.05
C TYR A 44 6.60 -16.44 -27.99
N ARG A 45 5.82 -17.51 -28.24
CA ARG A 45 4.93 -18.08 -27.23
C ARG A 45 5.75 -18.90 -26.24
N ILE A 46 5.51 -18.72 -24.95
CA ILE A 46 6.15 -19.48 -23.88
C ILE A 46 5.07 -20.22 -23.09
N THR A 47 5.26 -21.51 -22.82
CA THR A 47 4.33 -22.33 -22.03
C THR A 47 5.07 -23.04 -20.90
N MET A 48 4.43 -23.17 -19.75
CA MET A 48 4.96 -23.88 -18.59
C MET A 48 3.80 -24.52 -17.84
N ASP A 49 3.82 -25.85 -17.72
CA ASP A 49 2.85 -26.62 -16.95
C ASP A 49 3.62 -27.56 -16.01
N THR A 50 3.86 -27.09 -14.80
CA THR A 50 4.67 -27.79 -13.80
C THR A 50 4.01 -29.04 -13.26
N ASP A 51 2.71 -29.24 -13.48
CA ASP A 51 2.03 -30.47 -13.10
C ASP A 51 2.42 -31.63 -14.00
N PHE A 52 2.69 -31.33 -15.27
CA PHE A 52 3.11 -32.28 -16.29
C PHE A 52 4.63 -32.37 -16.45
N ASP A 53 5.32 -31.24 -16.57
CA ASP A 53 6.79 -31.17 -16.77
C ASP A 53 7.36 -29.94 -16.05
N ASN A 54 8.38 -30.12 -15.21
CA ASN A 54 9.03 -29.01 -14.52
C ASN A 54 10.05 -28.30 -15.44
N ALA A 55 9.53 -27.78 -16.54
CA ALA A 55 10.24 -27.09 -17.60
C ALA A 55 9.36 -26.02 -18.21
N PHE A 56 9.97 -24.95 -18.73
CA PHE A 56 9.26 -24.05 -19.62
C PHE A 56 9.74 -24.28 -21.06
N VAL A 57 8.79 -24.13 -21.99
CA VAL A 57 8.98 -24.38 -23.41
C VAL A 57 8.74 -23.10 -24.17
N VAL A 58 9.71 -22.72 -24.99
CA VAL A 58 9.65 -21.58 -25.88
C VAL A 58 9.33 -22.12 -27.27
N HIS A 59 8.20 -21.68 -27.82
CA HIS A 59 7.74 -22.06 -29.16
C HIS A 59 8.36 -21.10 -30.17
N CYS A 60 9.36 -21.58 -30.89
CA CYS A 60 10.00 -20.86 -32.00
C CYS A 60 9.18 -21.02 -33.28
N ASN A 61 9.43 -20.22 -34.31
CA ASN A 61 8.69 -20.27 -35.58
C ASN A 61 8.65 -21.70 -36.16
N GLY A 62 7.44 -22.18 -36.47
CA GLY A 62 7.14 -23.55 -36.94
C GLY A 62 6.92 -24.55 -35.78
N ASP A 63 7.16 -25.85 -36.03
CA ASP A 63 7.10 -26.93 -35.00
C ASP A 63 8.35 -26.99 -34.10
N ARG A 64 9.14 -25.90 -34.05
CA ARG A 64 10.42 -25.87 -33.35
C ARG A 64 10.24 -25.36 -31.93
N GLN A 65 10.79 -26.08 -30.95
CA GLN A 65 10.70 -25.71 -29.55
C GLN A 65 12.07 -25.74 -28.87
N MET A 66 12.29 -24.81 -27.95
CA MET A 66 13.42 -24.81 -27.02
C MET A 66 12.90 -25.12 -25.62
N ARG A 67 13.45 -26.15 -24.98
CA ARG A 67 13.02 -26.60 -23.65
C ARG A 67 14.04 -26.20 -22.59
N PHE A 68 13.57 -25.60 -21.51
CA PHE A 68 14.41 -25.19 -20.38
C PHE A 68 13.97 -25.94 -19.13
N VAL A 69 14.84 -26.80 -18.60
CA VAL A 69 14.54 -27.71 -17.49
C VAL A 69 15.06 -27.15 -16.16
N ASN A 70 14.34 -27.37 -15.07
CA ASN A 70 14.84 -26.97 -13.75
C ASN A 70 16.05 -27.81 -13.35
N ARG A 71 17.18 -27.16 -13.05
CA ARG A 71 18.37 -27.76 -12.46
C ARG A 71 18.75 -26.95 -11.23
N LYS A 72 18.55 -27.53 -10.03
CA LYS A 72 18.88 -26.92 -8.73
C LYS A 72 18.28 -25.51 -8.56
N GLY A 73 17.06 -25.29 -9.05
CA GLY A 73 16.35 -24.02 -8.90
C GLY A 73 16.58 -23.00 -10.03
N VAL A 74 17.38 -23.33 -11.03
CA VAL A 74 17.60 -22.49 -12.22
C VAL A 74 17.17 -23.27 -13.46
N TYR A 75 16.45 -22.62 -14.37
CA TYR A 75 16.04 -23.24 -15.63
C TYR A 75 17.15 -23.11 -16.68
N VAL A 76 17.61 -24.25 -17.19
CA VAL A 76 18.74 -24.33 -18.13
C VAL A 76 18.26 -24.92 -19.45
N LEU A 77 18.72 -24.37 -20.57
CA LEU A 77 18.41 -24.88 -21.91
C LEU A 77 18.86 -26.34 -22.02
N GLU A 78 17.94 -27.21 -22.42
CA GLU A 78 18.23 -28.62 -22.66
C GLU A 78 19.00 -28.79 -23.97
N GLN A 79 20.18 -29.41 -23.87
CA GLN A 79 21.01 -29.77 -25.02
C GLN A 79 20.75 -31.24 -25.41
N LEU A 80 20.46 -31.47 -26.69
CA LEU A 80 20.28 -32.81 -27.25
C LEU A 80 21.61 -33.60 -27.17
N GLY A 81 21.65 -34.69 -26.40
CA GLY A 81 22.81 -35.59 -26.31
C GLY A 81 23.61 -35.55 -25.01
N VAL A 82 23.21 -34.76 -24.02
CA VAL A 82 23.80 -34.75 -22.67
C VAL A 82 22.88 -35.52 -21.72
N ASP A 83 23.44 -36.42 -20.90
CA ASP A 83 22.68 -37.21 -19.93
C ASP A 83 21.74 -36.32 -19.08
N VAL A 84 20.47 -36.71 -19.07
CA VAL A 84 19.37 -35.94 -18.48
C VAL A 84 19.43 -36.06 -16.95
N GLU A 85 20.05 -35.09 -16.29
CA GLU A 85 19.94 -34.91 -14.84
C GLU A 85 18.45 -34.74 -14.41
N PRO A 86 18.00 -35.31 -13.27
CA PRO A 86 16.61 -35.71 -13.04
C PRO A 86 15.61 -34.59 -12.73
N GLY A 87 15.98 -33.31 -12.86
CA GLY A 87 15.18 -32.19 -12.36
C GLY A 87 13.80 -32.02 -13.01
N ALA A 88 13.62 -32.55 -14.23
CA ALA A 88 12.31 -32.59 -14.90
C ALA A 88 11.30 -33.53 -14.22
N LYS A 89 11.76 -34.49 -13.40
CA LYS A 89 10.87 -35.45 -12.72
C LYS A 89 10.21 -34.89 -11.46
N GLU A 90 10.70 -33.78 -10.93
CA GLU A 90 10.16 -33.14 -9.72
C GLU A 90 8.98 -32.19 -10.05
N THR A 91 7.86 -32.76 -10.50
CA THR A 91 6.65 -31.99 -10.85
C THR A 91 5.91 -31.48 -9.63
N SER A 92 5.12 -30.41 -9.77
CA SER A 92 4.25 -29.92 -8.70
C SER A 92 3.22 -30.97 -8.26
N ALA A 93 2.82 -31.87 -9.16
CA ALA A 93 1.97 -33.00 -8.84
C ALA A 93 2.65 -34.00 -7.87
N MET A 94 3.93 -34.32 -8.07
CA MET A 94 4.68 -35.19 -7.15
C MET A 94 4.79 -34.57 -5.75
N TYR A 95 5.10 -33.27 -5.67
CA TYR A 95 5.17 -32.56 -4.40
C TYR A 95 3.82 -32.58 -3.66
N ARG A 96 2.68 -32.46 -4.36
CA ARG A 96 1.36 -32.56 -3.73
C ARG A 96 1.06 -33.95 -3.17
N CYS A 97 1.45 -35.02 -3.87
CA CYS A 97 1.25 -36.40 -3.40
C CYS A 97 2.11 -36.76 -2.18
N GLN A 98 3.36 -36.29 -2.10
CA GLN A 98 4.25 -36.60 -0.96
C GLN A 98 3.85 -35.92 0.36
N LEU A 99 3.04 -34.85 0.33
CA LEU A 99 2.56 -34.14 1.53
C LEU A 99 1.49 -34.95 2.32
N SER A 100 0.95 -36.04 1.77
CA SER A 100 -0.19 -36.79 2.33
C SER A 100 0.18 -37.85 3.40
N ASN A 101 1.44 -38.29 3.48
CA ASN A 101 1.86 -39.42 4.33
C ASN A 101 2.67 -39.03 5.59
N VAL A 102 2.72 -37.75 5.95
CA VAL A 102 3.37 -37.32 7.20
C VAL A 102 2.32 -36.64 8.06
N ASN A 103 2.14 -37.16 9.27
CA ASN A 103 1.25 -36.64 10.30
C ASN A 103 1.65 -35.19 10.62
N LYS A 104 1.01 -34.22 9.95
CA LYS A 104 1.42 -32.82 9.95
C LYS A 104 0.64 -32.03 10.97
N GLN A 105 1.40 -31.36 11.84
CA GLN A 105 0.86 -30.23 12.59
C GLN A 105 0.57 -29.08 11.59
N PRO A 106 -0.68 -28.60 11.49
CA PRO A 106 -1.12 -27.73 10.38
C PRO A 106 -0.53 -26.31 10.38
N HIS A 107 0.22 -25.92 11.42
CA HIS A 107 0.69 -24.53 11.58
C HIS A 107 2.21 -24.34 11.61
N PHE A 108 3.01 -25.42 11.61
CA PHE A 108 4.45 -25.29 11.87
C PHE A 108 5.36 -25.44 10.63
N GLU A 109 4.88 -26.09 9.56
CA GLU A 109 5.70 -26.40 8.37
C GLU A 109 5.34 -25.56 7.12
N LEU A 110 4.97 -24.29 7.30
CA LEU A 110 4.78 -23.37 6.17
C LEU A 110 6.09 -22.71 5.68
N SER A 111 7.25 -23.06 6.24
CA SER A 111 8.54 -22.63 5.69
C SER A 111 9.68 -23.57 6.06
N SER A 112 9.80 -24.70 5.37
CA SER A 112 11.03 -25.49 5.34
C SER A 112 11.76 -25.36 3.99
N LYS A 113 11.72 -24.17 3.38
CA LYS A 113 12.63 -23.78 2.31
C LYS A 113 13.52 -22.65 2.83
N GLN A 114 14.76 -22.99 3.18
CA GLN A 114 15.84 -22.02 3.21
C GLN A 114 15.97 -21.47 1.79
N ASN A 115 15.51 -20.24 1.56
CA ASN A 115 16.04 -19.27 0.59
C ASN A 115 15.12 -18.04 0.61
N GLY A 116 15.45 -17.07 1.45
CA GLY A 116 14.76 -15.79 1.53
C GLY A 116 15.77 -14.64 1.62
N TYR A 117 15.90 -13.93 0.52
CA TYR A 117 16.26 -12.51 0.39
C TYR A 117 17.49 -11.99 1.17
N ALA A 118 18.64 -11.96 0.50
CA ALA A 118 19.75 -11.07 0.84
C ALA A 118 19.53 -9.73 0.10
N GLY A 119 19.16 -8.66 0.80
CA GLY A 119 18.96 -7.36 0.16
C GLY A 119 18.25 -6.30 1.00
N LEU A 120 18.71 -6.06 2.23
CA LEU A 120 18.55 -4.78 2.93
C LEU A 120 19.67 -4.73 3.97
N GLY A 121 20.45 -3.64 3.98
CA GLY A 121 21.60 -3.41 4.87
C GLY A 121 21.26 -3.26 6.35
N MET A 122 20.29 -4.01 6.85
CA MET A 122 20.15 -4.36 8.25
C MET A 122 20.52 -5.82 8.41
N THR A 123 21.67 -6.09 9.00
CA THR A 123 22.03 -7.43 9.48
C THR A 123 21.14 -7.79 10.67
N VAL A 124 19.85 -8.02 10.42
CA VAL A 124 19.01 -8.75 11.37
C VAL A 124 19.55 -10.16 11.35
N LYS A 125 20.40 -10.51 12.31
CA LYS A 125 20.77 -11.90 12.58
C LYS A 125 19.48 -12.65 12.91
N MET A 126 18.78 -13.15 11.90
CA MET A 126 17.65 -14.04 12.12
C MET A 126 18.21 -15.30 12.75
N ALA A 127 17.93 -15.49 14.04
CA ALA A 127 18.28 -16.70 14.74
C ALA A 127 17.48 -17.84 14.10
N THR A 128 18.16 -18.77 13.43
CA THR A 128 17.48 -19.89 12.80
C THR A 128 17.00 -20.86 13.88
N VAL A 129 15.81 -21.44 13.71
CA VAL A 129 15.29 -22.46 14.63
C VAL A 129 16.28 -23.62 14.80
N ARG A 130 17.04 -23.94 13.74
CA ARG A 130 18.12 -24.93 13.78
C ARG A 130 19.19 -24.55 14.79
N LYS A 131 19.66 -23.31 14.76
CA LYS A 131 20.64 -22.80 15.73
C LYS A 131 20.05 -22.69 17.14
N ASN A 132 18.78 -22.32 17.28
CA ASN A 132 18.14 -22.25 18.61
C ASN A 132 17.92 -23.63 19.25
N LYS A 133 17.87 -24.70 18.44
CA LYS A 133 17.86 -26.08 18.93
C LYS A 133 19.23 -26.52 19.45
N GLU A 134 20.33 -25.90 19.00
CA GLU A 134 21.68 -26.18 19.48
C GLU A 134 21.78 -25.69 20.95
N GLY A 135 21.74 -26.64 21.89
CA GLY A 135 21.69 -26.37 23.33
C GLY A 135 20.56 -27.11 24.07
N PHE A 136 19.59 -27.67 23.33
CA PHE A 136 18.53 -28.49 23.91
C PHE A 136 18.73 -29.97 23.57
N THR A 137 18.43 -30.85 24.53
CA THR A 137 18.44 -32.29 24.29
C THR A 137 17.31 -32.71 23.36
N PRO A 138 17.44 -33.82 22.61
CA PRO A 138 16.38 -34.31 21.72
C PRO A 138 15.03 -34.51 22.44
N ARG A 139 15.06 -34.91 23.72
CA ARG A 139 13.86 -35.04 24.56
C ARG A 139 13.21 -33.69 24.86
N GLN A 140 14.00 -32.67 25.19
CA GLN A 140 13.49 -31.32 25.42
C GLN A 140 12.90 -30.70 24.15
N VAL A 141 13.52 -30.93 22.99
CA VAL A 141 12.98 -30.48 21.70
C VAL A 141 11.65 -31.17 21.40
N LYS A 142 11.54 -32.48 21.65
CA LYS A 142 10.27 -33.22 21.49
C LYS A 142 9.19 -32.68 22.42
N ALA A 143 9.49 -32.49 23.70
CA ALA A 143 8.56 -31.91 24.67
C ALA A 143 8.12 -30.48 24.28
N ALA A 144 9.04 -29.67 23.76
CA ALA A 144 8.72 -28.32 23.26
C ALA A 144 7.77 -28.35 22.05
N MET A 145 7.93 -29.32 21.15
CA MET A 145 7.02 -29.52 20.01
C MET A 145 5.63 -29.96 20.47
N GLU A 146 5.55 -30.86 21.46
CA GLU A 146 4.28 -31.31 22.07
C GLU A 146 3.59 -30.17 22.83
N ALA A 147 4.36 -29.34 23.55
CA ALA A 147 3.83 -28.13 24.18
C ALA A 147 3.25 -27.16 23.14
N ARG A 148 3.93 -27.00 21.99
CA ARG A 148 3.46 -26.13 20.91
C ARG A 148 2.16 -26.63 20.28
N SER A 149 2.06 -27.92 19.99
CA SER A 149 0.85 -28.47 19.40
C SER A 149 -0.36 -28.35 20.31
N ALA A 150 -0.17 -28.62 21.59
CA ALA A 150 -1.24 -28.48 22.56
C ALA A 150 -1.63 -27.03 22.85
N MET A 151 -0.74 -26.06 22.64
CA MET A 151 -1.12 -24.63 22.71
C MET A 151 -2.16 -24.25 21.66
N HIS A 152 -2.16 -24.88 20.50
CA HIS A 152 -3.14 -24.59 19.46
C HIS A 152 -4.55 -25.13 19.77
N ILE A 153 -4.66 -26.20 20.56
CA ILE A 153 -5.95 -26.83 20.91
C ILE A 153 -6.93 -25.87 21.60
N PRO A 154 -6.54 -25.10 22.64
CA PRO A 154 -7.40 -24.10 23.27
C PRO A 154 -7.40 -22.73 22.53
N ASN A 155 -7.21 -22.71 21.20
CA ASN A 155 -7.15 -21.49 20.38
C ASN A 155 -6.00 -20.54 20.75
N ALA A 156 -4.80 -21.07 21.00
CA ALA A 156 -3.58 -20.29 21.22
C ALA A 156 -3.73 -19.18 22.29
N PRO A 157 -4.04 -19.52 23.56
CA PRO A 157 -4.06 -18.56 24.67
C PRO A 157 -2.69 -17.91 24.87
N SER A 158 -2.63 -16.77 25.60
CA SER A 158 -1.32 -16.15 25.88
C SER A 158 -0.45 -17.09 26.72
N THR A 159 0.87 -17.06 26.51
CA THR A 159 1.83 -17.90 27.25
C THR A 159 1.68 -17.73 28.76
N LYS A 160 1.42 -16.50 29.23
CA LYS A 160 1.14 -16.21 30.65
C LYS A 160 -0.11 -16.94 31.18
N SER A 161 -1.20 -16.94 30.43
CA SER A 161 -2.45 -17.60 30.83
C SER A 161 -2.31 -19.12 30.84
N LEU A 162 -1.56 -19.66 29.88
CA LEU A 162 -1.29 -21.09 29.80
C LEU A 162 -0.39 -21.58 30.94
N LYS A 163 0.71 -20.85 31.23
CA LYS A 163 1.58 -21.15 32.38
C LYS A 163 0.78 -21.11 33.68
N TYR A 164 -0.10 -20.11 33.84
CA TYR A 164 -1.02 -20.03 34.98
C TYR A 164 -1.96 -21.25 35.05
N ALA A 165 -2.61 -21.64 33.95
CA ALA A 165 -3.55 -22.77 33.92
C ALA A 165 -2.89 -24.11 34.29
N ILE A 166 -1.62 -24.31 33.90
CA ILE A 166 -0.85 -25.51 34.25
C ILE A 166 -0.45 -25.48 35.72
N ARG A 167 0.10 -24.36 36.22
CA ARG A 167 0.49 -24.21 37.63
C ARG A 167 -0.68 -24.36 38.61
N SER A 168 -1.86 -23.86 38.22
CA SER A 168 -3.08 -23.93 39.02
C SER A 168 -3.83 -25.26 38.89
N GLY A 169 -3.34 -26.19 38.06
CA GLY A 169 -3.95 -27.51 37.88
C GLY A 169 -5.33 -27.45 37.22
N LEU A 170 -5.66 -26.37 36.49
CA LEU A 170 -6.94 -26.21 35.80
C LEU A 170 -7.15 -27.26 34.70
N ILE A 171 -6.05 -27.79 34.13
CA ILE A 171 -6.07 -28.82 33.10
C ILE A 171 -5.64 -30.15 33.72
N LYS A 172 -6.60 -31.02 34.06
CA LYS A 172 -6.33 -32.35 34.60
C LYS A 172 -5.61 -33.22 33.56
N ASN A 173 -4.65 -34.01 34.02
CA ASN A 173 -3.87 -34.95 33.19
C ASN A 173 -3.13 -34.28 32.01
N CYS A 174 -2.72 -33.01 32.16
CA CYS A 174 -1.92 -32.34 31.13
C CYS A 174 -0.49 -32.92 31.12
N PRO A 175 -0.02 -33.50 30.01
CA PRO A 175 1.35 -34.05 29.92
C PRO A 175 2.42 -32.96 29.77
N ILE A 176 2.02 -31.68 29.67
CA ILE A 176 2.90 -30.56 29.34
C ILE A 176 3.33 -29.83 30.59
N THR A 177 4.63 -29.70 30.74
CA THR A 177 5.25 -28.92 31.81
C THR A 177 5.43 -27.47 31.40
N GLU A 178 5.54 -26.60 32.40
CA GLU A 178 5.88 -25.19 32.16
C GLU A 178 7.25 -25.04 31.48
N GLU A 179 8.22 -25.89 31.83
CA GLU A 179 9.54 -25.91 31.22
C GLU A 179 9.47 -26.19 29.72
N ALA A 180 8.61 -27.12 29.29
CA ALA A 180 8.40 -27.42 27.87
C ALA A 180 7.85 -26.20 27.10
N ILE A 181 7.00 -25.37 27.73
CA ILE A 181 6.51 -24.12 27.15
C ILE A 181 7.63 -23.08 27.05
N ASN A 182 8.48 -22.96 28.08
CA ASN A 182 9.64 -22.07 28.06
C ASN A 182 10.63 -22.48 26.95
N HIS A 183 10.89 -23.78 26.79
CA HIS A 183 11.72 -24.29 25.70
C HIS A 183 11.07 -24.03 24.33
N ALA A 184 9.76 -24.18 24.20
CA ALA A 184 9.05 -23.86 22.96
C ALA A 184 9.18 -22.37 22.60
N GLU A 185 9.07 -21.48 23.57
CA GLU A 185 9.26 -20.04 23.39
C GLU A 185 10.71 -19.68 23.02
N ALA A 186 11.70 -20.32 23.64
CA ALA A 186 13.12 -20.12 23.33
C ALA A 186 13.53 -20.67 21.94
N ILE A 187 13.02 -21.84 21.56
CA ILE A 187 13.38 -22.49 20.29
C ILE A 187 12.64 -21.85 19.11
N PHE A 188 11.33 -21.65 19.26
CA PHE A 188 10.42 -21.30 18.18
C PHE A 188 9.95 -19.84 18.21
N GLY A 189 10.15 -19.14 19.32
CA GLY A 189 9.66 -17.77 19.49
C GLY A 189 8.15 -17.67 19.77
N PRO A 190 7.60 -16.45 19.74
CA PRO A 190 6.17 -16.21 19.91
C PRO A 190 5.34 -16.93 18.85
N ASP A 191 4.13 -17.34 19.24
CA ASP A 191 3.27 -18.14 18.37
C ASP A 191 2.68 -17.37 17.20
N ALA A 192 2.77 -17.95 16.01
CA ALA A 192 2.32 -17.31 14.77
C ALA A 192 0.81 -17.03 14.79
N SER A 193 0.01 -17.92 15.38
CA SER A 193 -1.43 -17.72 15.52
C SER A 193 -1.75 -16.61 16.51
N THR A 194 -0.94 -16.48 17.57
CA THR A 194 -1.04 -15.36 18.52
C THR A 194 -0.67 -14.03 17.86
N LEU A 195 0.40 -13.98 17.07
CA LEU A 195 0.84 -12.76 16.37
C LEU A 195 -0.20 -12.28 15.34
N LYS A 196 -0.80 -13.19 14.57
CA LYS A 196 -1.78 -12.84 13.54
C LYS A 196 -3.17 -12.52 14.11
N GLY A 197 -3.60 -13.22 15.16
CA GLY A 197 -4.97 -13.14 15.67
C GLY A 197 -5.17 -12.14 16.83
N LYS A 198 -4.11 -11.76 17.54
CA LYS A 198 -4.18 -10.87 18.71
C LYS A 198 -3.45 -9.55 18.53
N SER A 199 -2.96 -9.27 17.32
CA SER A 199 -2.47 -7.94 17.00
C SER A 199 -3.64 -6.96 17.04
N THR A 200 -3.77 -6.25 18.16
CA THR A 200 -4.68 -5.12 18.27
C THR A 200 -3.99 -3.90 17.71
N ARG A 201 -4.71 -3.13 16.88
CA ARG A 201 -4.25 -1.81 16.41
C ARG A 201 -3.77 -1.01 17.62
N PRO A 202 -2.53 -0.47 17.62
CA PRO A 202 -2.07 0.38 18.71
C PRO A 202 -3.01 1.57 18.85
N THR A 203 -3.34 1.93 20.09
CA THR A 203 -4.17 3.11 20.36
C THR A 203 -3.51 4.34 19.72
N PRO A 204 -4.22 5.11 18.87
CA PRO A 204 -3.65 6.28 18.25
C PRO A 204 -3.19 7.26 19.34
N LYS A 205 -2.01 7.86 19.15
CA LYS A 205 -1.51 8.90 20.06
C LYS A 205 -2.50 10.07 20.04
N LYS A 206 -2.84 10.62 21.21
CA LYS A 206 -3.64 11.85 21.29
C LYS A 206 -2.87 12.97 20.59
N THR A 207 -3.47 13.57 19.57
CA THR A 207 -2.97 14.79 18.92
C THR A 207 -3.40 15.98 19.77
N TYR A 208 -2.47 16.88 20.08
CA TYR A 208 -2.77 18.18 20.68
C TYR A 208 -2.82 19.21 19.55
N HIS A 209 -3.88 20.01 19.50
CA HIS A 209 -3.94 21.16 18.59
C HIS A 209 -3.25 22.34 19.28
N ASP A 210 -2.29 22.95 18.59
CA ASP A 210 -1.70 24.22 19.01
C ASP A 210 -2.69 25.32 18.67
N PHE A 211 -3.52 25.69 19.64
CA PHE A 211 -4.50 26.75 19.51
C PHE A 211 -3.78 28.10 19.31
N PHE A 212 -4.27 28.85 18.33
CA PHE A 212 -3.84 30.19 17.98
C PHE A 212 -5.00 31.16 18.20
N SER A 213 -4.73 32.38 18.68
CA SER A 213 -5.75 33.42 18.82
C SER A 213 -5.40 34.58 17.88
N PRO A 214 -6.10 34.71 16.73
CA PRO A 214 -5.92 35.82 15.82
C PRO A 214 -6.28 37.16 16.49
N PRO A 215 -5.70 38.29 16.02
CA PRO A 215 -6.07 39.61 16.52
C PRO A 215 -7.56 39.90 16.30
N GLU A 216 -8.26 40.34 17.35
CA GLU A 216 -9.71 40.52 17.35
C GLU A 216 -10.16 41.61 16.35
N GLU A 217 -9.27 42.55 16.03
CA GLU A 217 -9.50 43.64 15.08
C GLU A 217 -9.87 43.11 13.68
N LEU A 218 -9.36 41.93 13.30
CA LEU A 218 -9.65 41.29 12.02
C LEU A 218 -11.13 40.88 11.90
N TYR A 219 -11.79 40.57 13.00
CA TYR A 219 -13.21 40.18 13.01
C TYR A 219 -14.14 41.37 13.22
N GLN A 220 -13.69 42.39 13.95
CA GLN A 220 -14.51 43.57 14.26
C GLN A 220 -14.88 44.36 13.00
N HIS A 221 -13.96 44.46 12.05
CA HIS A 221 -14.15 45.20 10.80
C HIS A 221 -14.80 44.38 9.68
N ASN A 222 -14.78 43.05 9.78
CA ASN A 222 -15.21 42.13 8.72
C ASN A 222 -16.39 41.27 9.20
N ARG A 223 -17.45 41.92 9.68
CA ARG A 223 -18.67 41.23 10.16
C ARG A 223 -19.63 40.84 9.04
N SER A 224 -19.52 41.49 7.88
CA SER A 224 -20.27 41.24 6.64
C SER A 224 -19.35 40.63 5.59
N ILE A 225 -19.67 39.45 5.09
CA ILE A 225 -18.86 38.67 4.15
C ILE A 225 -19.69 38.38 2.90
N THR A 226 -19.19 38.73 1.72
CA THR A 226 -19.85 38.34 0.46
C THR A 226 -19.26 37.05 -0.06
N VAL A 227 -20.13 36.08 -0.33
CA VAL A 227 -19.74 34.75 -0.79
C VAL A 227 -20.12 34.56 -2.26
N CYS A 228 -19.18 34.11 -3.08
CA CYS A 228 -19.43 33.79 -4.48
C CYS A 228 -19.54 32.27 -4.66
N ILE A 229 -20.64 31.80 -5.26
CA ILE A 229 -20.93 30.37 -5.43
C ILE A 229 -21.01 30.02 -6.92
N ASP A 230 -20.34 28.93 -7.29
CA ASP A 230 -20.40 28.35 -8.63
C ASP A 230 -20.28 26.81 -8.55
N HIS A 231 -20.44 26.13 -9.67
CA HIS A 231 -20.19 24.71 -9.83
C HIS A 231 -19.01 24.48 -10.76
N MET A 232 -18.30 23.39 -10.53
CA MET A 232 -17.25 22.94 -11.44
C MET A 232 -17.30 21.43 -11.66
N GLU A 233 -16.91 21.01 -12.85
CA GLU A 233 -16.80 19.59 -13.20
C GLU A 233 -15.33 19.22 -13.47
N ILE A 234 -14.89 18.09 -12.89
CA ILE A 234 -13.60 17.42 -13.16
C ILE A 234 -13.87 15.95 -13.40
N GLU A 235 -13.51 15.41 -14.58
CA GLU A 235 -13.61 13.97 -14.89
C GLU A 235 -14.97 13.36 -14.47
N HIS A 236 -16.08 14.03 -14.81
CA HIS A 236 -17.47 13.65 -14.47
C HIS A 236 -17.85 13.72 -12.97
N ALA A 237 -16.97 14.22 -12.11
CA ALA A 237 -17.29 14.62 -10.74
C ALA A 237 -17.69 16.10 -10.72
N LYS A 238 -18.89 16.39 -10.21
CA LYS A 238 -19.41 17.74 -10.05
C LYS A 238 -19.18 18.21 -8.63
N PHE A 239 -18.61 19.39 -8.49
CA PHE A 239 -18.34 20.04 -7.22
C PHE A 239 -19.14 21.32 -7.15
N LEU A 240 -19.72 21.57 -5.96
CA LEU A 240 -20.18 22.89 -5.59
C LEU A 240 -18.98 23.61 -4.97
N THR A 241 -18.62 24.74 -5.54
CA THR A 241 -17.53 25.59 -5.05
C THR A 241 -18.08 26.91 -4.60
N CYS A 242 -17.38 27.44 -3.61
CA CYS A 242 -17.74 28.69 -2.97
C CYS A 242 -16.42 29.38 -2.66
N ILE A 243 -16.41 30.70 -2.68
CA ILE A 243 -15.28 31.50 -2.23
C ILE A 243 -15.78 32.76 -1.56
N ASP A 244 -15.20 33.06 -0.40
CA ASP A 244 -15.39 34.36 0.24
C ASP A 244 -14.52 35.43 -0.44
N THR A 245 -15.07 36.63 -0.68
CA THR A 245 -14.35 37.82 -1.15
C THR A 245 -13.41 38.46 -0.13
N THR A 246 -13.60 38.20 1.16
CA THR A 246 -12.94 38.86 2.30
C THR A 246 -11.77 38.02 2.82
N VAL A 247 -12.03 36.78 3.26
CA VAL A 247 -11.00 35.89 3.77
C VAL A 247 -10.40 35.01 2.66
N HIS A 248 -11.07 34.91 1.50
CA HIS A 248 -10.67 34.05 0.37
C HIS A 248 -10.59 32.57 0.73
N ILE A 249 -11.59 32.10 1.45
CA ILE A 249 -11.75 30.68 1.81
C ILE A 249 -12.51 29.99 0.68
N PRO A 250 -11.92 28.99 0.00
CA PRO A 250 -12.70 28.01 -0.74
C PRO A 250 -13.22 26.89 0.18
N PRO A 251 -14.49 26.89 0.61
CA PRO A 251 -15.07 25.69 1.21
C PRO A 251 -15.41 24.67 0.10
N LEU A 252 -14.90 23.45 0.24
CA LEU A 252 -15.37 22.29 -0.51
C LEU A 252 -16.22 21.40 0.41
N GLN A 253 -17.53 21.65 0.34
CA GLN A 253 -18.71 20.81 0.67
C GLN A 253 -19.29 20.70 2.09
N GLN A 254 -20.63 20.64 2.10
CA GLN A 254 -21.59 20.30 3.18
C GLN A 254 -21.51 21.15 4.47
N GLY A 255 -21.98 22.40 4.34
CA GLY A 255 -22.82 23.05 5.34
C GLY A 255 -22.19 23.47 6.67
N ARG A 256 -21.77 24.74 6.73
CA ARG A 256 -22.30 25.73 7.68
C ARG A 256 -21.71 27.10 7.33
N ILE A 257 -22.53 27.98 6.77
CA ILE A 257 -22.25 29.42 6.74
C ILE A 257 -23.44 30.08 7.44
N SER A 258 -23.14 30.90 8.43
CA SER A 258 -24.12 31.73 9.15
C SER A 258 -24.24 33.08 8.44
N SER A 259 -25.43 33.36 7.90
CA SER A 259 -26.01 34.68 7.59
C SER A 259 -25.14 35.67 6.81
N GLN A 260 -25.27 35.72 5.47
CA GLN A 260 -24.73 36.80 4.63
C GLN A 260 -25.19 36.82 3.17
N ASP A 261 -24.80 37.85 2.42
CA ASP A 261 -25.15 38.08 1.02
C ASP A 261 -24.31 37.19 0.07
N ASP A 262 -24.98 36.40 -0.76
CA ASP A 262 -24.39 35.42 -1.69
C ASP A 262 -24.58 35.86 -3.15
N GLN A 263 -23.49 35.90 -3.92
CA GLN A 263 -23.52 36.07 -5.38
C GLN A 263 -23.43 34.70 -6.06
N CYS A 264 -24.39 34.39 -6.93
CA CYS A 264 -24.46 33.05 -7.53
C CYS A 264 -24.86 33.04 -9.00
N ASP A 265 -24.48 31.98 -9.70
CA ASP A 265 -24.98 31.72 -11.04
C ASP A 265 -26.47 31.30 -11.02
N ARG A 266 -27.18 31.54 -12.14
CA ARG A 266 -28.62 31.23 -12.26
C ARG A 266 -29.00 29.75 -12.05
N ALA A 267 -28.04 28.83 -12.11
CA ALA A 267 -28.28 27.41 -11.82
C ALA A 267 -28.78 27.16 -10.38
N PHE A 268 -28.63 28.13 -9.48
CA PHE A 268 -28.99 28.04 -8.06
C PHE A 268 -30.29 28.75 -7.67
N ILE A 269 -30.99 29.38 -8.63
CA ILE A 269 -32.31 30.00 -8.42
C ILE A 269 -33.33 29.05 -7.77
N PRO A 270 -33.37 27.72 -8.04
CA PRO A 270 -34.34 26.83 -7.38
C PRO A 270 -34.11 26.61 -5.87
N LEU A 271 -32.96 27.03 -5.31
CA LEU A 271 -32.67 26.88 -3.87
C LEU A 271 -33.27 28.01 -3.01
N THR A 272 -33.88 29.04 -3.62
CA THR A 272 -33.98 30.34 -2.95
C THR A 272 -35.10 30.53 -1.95
N ASP A 273 -36.26 29.89 -2.12
CA ASP A 273 -37.45 30.46 -1.47
C ASP A 273 -37.73 29.91 -0.06
N ASP A 274 -37.44 28.63 0.25
CA ASP A 274 -37.79 28.05 1.57
C ASP A 274 -36.57 27.88 2.52
N MET A 275 -35.35 27.73 1.97
CA MET A 275 -34.14 27.46 2.76
C MET A 275 -33.41 28.73 3.22
N LEU A 276 -33.54 29.85 2.49
CA LEU A 276 -32.73 31.05 2.69
C LEU A 276 -33.39 32.08 3.61
N ASP A 277 -34.72 32.21 3.56
CA ASP A 277 -35.49 33.11 4.41
C ASP A 277 -35.27 32.83 5.91
N ASN A 278 -34.95 31.59 6.26
CA ASN A 278 -34.65 31.17 7.63
C ASN A 278 -33.20 31.41 8.06
N MET A 279 -32.28 31.70 7.13
CA MET A 279 -30.84 31.86 7.40
C MET A 279 -30.35 33.32 7.33
N GLY A 280 -31.21 34.27 6.94
CA GLY A 280 -30.84 35.69 6.81
C GLY A 280 -29.79 35.91 5.73
N VAL A 281 -29.95 35.22 4.59
CA VAL A 281 -29.04 35.24 3.43
C VAL A 281 -29.74 35.96 2.29
N THR A 282 -29.10 36.99 1.71
CA THR A 282 -29.58 37.65 0.49
C THR A 282 -28.91 37.02 -0.71
N ILE A 283 -29.65 36.68 -1.77
CA ILE A 283 -29.03 36.13 -3.00
C ILE A 283 -29.13 37.11 -4.14
N ASP A 284 -27.97 37.39 -4.74
CA ASP A 284 -27.80 38.23 -5.92
C ASP A 284 -27.36 37.37 -7.11
N PRO A 285 -28.32 36.87 -7.94
CA PRO A 285 -27.97 36.04 -9.08
C PRO A 285 -27.41 36.87 -10.24
N THR A 286 -26.42 36.32 -10.94
CA THR A 286 -25.88 36.94 -12.16
C THR A 286 -26.91 36.98 -13.30
N ALA A 287 -26.64 37.84 -14.29
CA ALA A 287 -27.47 37.93 -15.49
C ALA A 287 -27.46 36.61 -16.28
N ALA A 288 -28.46 36.41 -17.14
CA ALA A 288 -28.61 35.17 -17.89
C ALA A 288 -27.41 34.91 -18.80
N GLY A 289 -26.64 33.86 -18.50
CA GLY A 289 -25.45 33.47 -19.27
C GLY A 289 -24.15 34.11 -18.80
N ASP A 290 -24.19 34.95 -17.76
CA ASP A 290 -23.01 35.53 -17.13
C ASP A 290 -22.59 34.72 -15.88
N HIS A 291 -21.29 34.69 -15.63
CA HIS A 291 -20.67 34.03 -14.48
C HIS A 291 -20.06 35.06 -13.53
N GLU A 292 -20.06 34.78 -12.22
CA GLU A 292 -19.38 35.64 -11.26
C GLU A 292 -17.84 35.49 -11.37
N PRO A 293 -17.08 36.54 -11.79
CA PRO A 293 -15.66 36.41 -12.11
C PRO A 293 -14.80 35.91 -10.95
N THR A 294 -15.20 36.18 -9.71
CA THR A 294 -14.48 35.74 -8.50
C THR A 294 -14.56 34.22 -8.35
N ALA A 295 -15.77 33.66 -8.50
CA ALA A 295 -16.00 32.22 -8.44
C ALA A 295 -15.31 31.49 -9.62
N GLU A 296 -15.36 32.06 -10.83
CA GLU A 296 -14.71 31.48 -12.01
C GLU A 296 -13.19 31.37 -11.83
N ARG A 297 -12.54 32.41 -11.29
CA ARG A 297 -11.10 32.40 -10.99
C ARG A 297 -10.75 31.34 -9.96
N ASN A 298 -11.55 31.18 -8.91
CA ASN A 298 -11.36 30.15 -7.90
C ASN A 298 -11.45 28.76 -8.51
N ASN A 299 -12.46 28.52 -9.35
CA ASN A 299 -12.66 27.26 -10.07
C ASN A 299 -11.47 26.92 -10.96
N ARG A 300 -10.89 27.92 -11.63
CA ARG A 300 -9.66 27.73 -12.42
C ARG A 300 -8.49 27.27 -11.54
N THR A 301 -8.28 27.90 -10.39
CA THR A 301 -7.21 27.53 -9.44
C THR A 301 -7.42 26.11 -8.90
N LEU A 302 -8.63 25.76 -8.48
CA LEU A 302 -8.96 24.41 -7.99
C LEU A 302 -8.73 23.34 -9.06
N LYS A 303 -9.20 23.58 -10.30
CA LYS A 303 -8.95 22.67 -11.43
C LYS A 303 -7.46 22.51 -11.73
N GLU A 304 -6.68 23.58 -11.63
CA GLU A 304 -5.22 23.50 -11.78
C GLU A 304 -4.58 22.61 -10.71
N ARG A 305 -4.92 22.80 -9.43
CA ARG A 305 -4.39 21.99 -8.33
C ARG A 305 -4.73 20.50 -8.47
N VAL A 306 -5.98 20.20 -8.83
CA VAL A 306 -6.40 18.81 -9.05
C VAL A 306 -5.67 18.20 -10.24
N ARG A 307 -5.48 18.95 -11.35
CA ARG A 307 -4.71 18.46 -12.51
C ARG A 307 -3.25 18.16 -12.17
N VAL A 308 -2.59 19.03 -11.38
CA VAL A 308 -1.21 18.79 -10.93
C VAL A 308 -1.13 17.54 -10.05
N ALA A 309 -2.07 17.37 -9.12
CA ALA A 309 -2.10 16.19 -8.26
C ALA A 309 -2.36 14.90 -9.06
N LEU A 310 -3.31 14.92 -10.02
CA LEU A 310 -3.59 13.79 -10.90
C LEU A 310 -2.36 13.39 -11.73
N ALA A 311 -1.58 14.36 -12.22
CA ALA A 311 -0.37 14.09 -13.00
C ALA A 311 0.73 13.39 -12.19
N GLY A 312 0.75 13.55 -10.87
CA GLY A 312 1.71 12.90 -9.97
C GLY A 312 1.34 11.47 -9.56
N LEU A 313 0.09 11.04 -9.80
CA LEU A 313 -0.38 9.72 -9.36
C LEU A 313 0.17 8.59 -10.25
N PRO A 314 0.52 7.42 -9.68
CA PRO A 314 1.02 6.27 -10.45
C PRO A 314 -0.07 5.50 -11.20
N TYR A 315 -1.31 5.98 -11.20
CA TYR A 315 -2.48 5.26 -11.71
C TYR A 315 -2.81 5.69 -13.14
N LYS A 316 -2.99 4.71 -14.03
CA LYS A 316 -3.42 4.95 -15.43
C LYS A 316 -4.89 5.37 -15.54
N VAL A 317 -5.72 4.96 -14.59
CA VAL A 317 -7.14 5.29 -14.50
C VAL A 317 -7.43 5.68 -13.06
N VAL A 318 -8.02 6.85 -12.86
CA VAL A 318 -8.34 7.37 -11.52
C VAL A 318 -9.84 7.18 -11.27
N PRO A 319 -10.23 6.39 -10.26
CA PRO A 319 -11.64 6.26 -9.88
C PRO A 319 -12.26 7.59 -9.44
N LYS A 320 -13.55 7.77 -9.71
CA LYS A 320 -14.31 8.98 -9.32
C LYS A 320 -14.14 9.37 -7.84
N VAL A 321 -14.10 8.39 -6.95
CA VAL A 321 -13.90 8.60 -5.50
C VAL A 321 -12.56 9.28 -5.21
N ILE A 322 -11.50 8.93 -5.94
CA ILE A 322 -10.19 9.58 -5.79
C ILE A 322 -10.26 11.01 -6.31
N THR A 323 -10.93 11.26 -7.44
CA THR A 323 -11.16 12.61 -7.97
C THR A 323 -11.94 13.49 -6.99
N GLU A 324 -12.98 12.96 -6.34
CA GLU A 324 -13.76 13.65 -5.30
C GLU A 324 -12.89 14.00 -4.08
N CYS A 325 -12.09 13.04 -3.60
CA CYS A 325 -11.13 13.27 -2.52
C CYS A 325 -10.05 14.28 -2.89
N LEU A 326 -9.54 14.26 -4.12
CA LEU A 326 -8.57 15.23 -4.63
C LEU A 326 -9.16 16.63 -4.70
N GLY A 327 -10.39 16.77 -5.18
CA GLY A 327 -11.11 18.03 -5.18
C GLY A 327 -11.16 18.62 -3.78
N ARG A 328 -11.70 17.86 -2.81
CA ARG A 328 -11.76 18.29 -1.40
C ARG A 328 -10.39 18.66 -0.84
N ARG A 329 -9.40 17.78 -1.03
CA ARG A 329 -8.05 18.00 -0.52
C ARG A 329 -7.39 19.23 -1.13
N ALA A 330 -7.66 19.54 -2.40
CA ALA A 330 -7.14 20.73 -3.06
C ALA A 330 -7.66 22.02 -2.42
N ALA A 331 -8.94 22.11 -2.06
CA ALA A 331 -9.43 23.29 -1.32
C ALA A 331 -8.86 23.36 0.09
N GLU A 332 -8.83 22.24 0.83
CA GLU A 332 -8.24 22.21 2.17
C GLU A 332 -6.81 22.76 2.14
N LEU A 333 -6.00 22.32 1.19
CA LEU A 333 -4.61 22.77 1.04
C LEU A 333 -4.47 24.22 0.58
N LEU A 334 -5.47 24.78 -0.10
CA LEU A 334 -5.48 26.23 -0.40
C LEU A 334 -5.71 27.05 0.87
N ASN A 335 -6.48 26.54 1.83
CA ASN A 335 -6.75 27.22 3.11
C ASN A 335 -5.55 27.20 4.07
N VAL A 336 -4.54 26.36 3.80
CA VAL A 336 -3.31 26.25 4.60
C VAL A 336 -2.39 27.46 4.43
N PHE A 337 -2.44 28.12 3.27
CA PHE A 337 -1.54 29.23 2.93
C PHE A 337 -2.28 30.58 2.95
N PRO A 338 -1.61 31.68 3.38
CA PRO A 338 -2.17 33.02 3.25
C PRO A 338 -2.52 33.33 1.79
N GLN A 339 -3.74 33.80 1.57
CA GLN A 339 -4.21 34.17 0.24
C GLN A 339 -3.84 35.61 -0.07
N LYS A 340 -3.53 35.87 -1.34
CA LYS A 340 -3.28 37.23 -1.81
C LYS A 340 -4.60 38.00 -1.71
N ASP A 341 -4.52 39.25 -1.25
CA ASP A 341 -5.66 40.16 -1.07
C ASP A 341 -6.68 39.73 0.02
N SER A 342 -6.32 38.76 0.87
CA SER A 342 -7.08 38.39 2.08
C SER A 342 -6.94 39.44 3.20
N ILE A 343 -7.85 39.42 4.17
CA ILE A 343 -7.81 40.26 5.38
C ILE A 343 -6.50 40.21 6.16
N SER A 344 -5.72 39.14 5.99
CA SER A 344 -4.38 39.02 6.56
C SER A 344 -3.40 38.52 5.51
N SER A 345 -2.28 39.23 5.38
CA SER A 345 -1.11 38.76 4.63
C SER A 345 -0.29 37.72 5.38
N HIS A 346 -0.55 37.54 6.69
CA HIS A 346 0.27 36.74 7.59
C HIS A 346 -0.42 35.45 8.06
N PHE A 347 -1.76 35.45 8.15
CA PHE A 347 -2.53 34.32 8.64
C PHE A 347 -3.25 33.63 7.50
N SER A 348 -3.23 32.30 7.50
CA SER A 348 -3.98 31.54 6.51
C SER A 348 -5.48 31.56 6.82
N PRO A 349 -6.34 31.35 5.81
CA PRO A 349 -7.77 31.21 6.03
C PRO A 349 -8.12 30.16 7.09
N GLN A 350 -7.40 29.03 7.12
CA GLN A 350 -7.59 27.99 8.13
C GLN A 350 -7.25 28.48 9.54
N GLN A 351 -6.16 29.24 9.72
CA GLN A 351 -5.79 29.79 11.02
C GLN A 351 -6.81 30.81 11.55
N LEU A 352 -7.42 31.58 10.64
CA LEU A 352 -8.40 32.61 10.97
C LEU A 352 -9.77 32.03 11.33
N ILE A 353 -10.14 30.86 10.82
CA ILE A 353 -11.43 30.24 11.14
C ILE A 353 -11.30 29.24 12.28
N ASP A 354 -10.37 28.29 12.13
CA ASP A 354 -10.27 27.15 13.03
C ASP A 354 -9.50 27.50 14.30
N ASN A 355 -8.75 28.62 14.31
CA ASN A 355 -7.91 29.03 15.44
C ASN A 355 -6.88 27.95 15.80
N VAL A 356 -6.37 27.22 14.81
CA VAL A 356 -5.40 26.13 14.98
C VAL A 356 -4.21 26.33 14.05
N ASN A 357 -3.00 26.10 14.57
CA ASN A 357 -1.80 26.02 13.75
C ASN A 357 -1.65 24.65 13.09
N ILE A 358 -1.21 24.68 11.84
CA ILE A 358 -0.98 23.47 11.05
C ILE A 358 0.34 22.83 11.50
N ASN A 359 0.27 21.54 11.81
CA ASN A 359 1.42 20.78 12.25
C ASN A 359 1.83 19.79 11.17
N TYR A 360 3.00 20.02 10.57
CA TYR A 360 3.54 19.17 9.51
C TYR A 360 3.58 17.67 9.88
N LYS A 361 3.90 17.35 11.15
CA LYS A 361 4.06 15.96 11.60
C LYS A 361 2.73 15.22 11.78
N SER A 362 1.60 15.92 11.89
CA SER A 362 0.27 15.31 12.01
C SER A 362 -0.56 15.50 10.75
N ASP A 363 -0.45 16.65 10.10
CA ASP A 363 -1.40 17.10 9.07
C ASP A 363 -0.85 16.93 7.64
N MET A 364 0.47 16.68 7.51
CA MET A 364 1.18 16.48 6.24
C MET A 364 2.01 15.18 6.22
N VAL A 365 1.43 14.09 6.75
CA VAL A 365 2.13 12.82 6.95
C VAL A 365 2.26 11.99 5.66
N ALA A 366 1.28 12.08 4.77
CA ALA A 366 1.22 11.26 3.57
C ALA A 366 0.54 12.01 2.42
N GLU A 367 0.96 11.68 1.21
CA GLU A 367 0.31 12.14 -0.01
C GLU A 367 -0.97 11.32 -0.27
N LEU A 368 -1.95 11.93 -0.95
CA LEU A 368 -3.16 11.22 -1.32
C LEU A 368 -2.81 10.10 -2.32
N GLY A 369 -3.22 8.86 -2.01
CA GLY A 369 -2.90 7.68 -2.81
C GLY A 369 -1.62 6.94 -2.38
N GLN A 370 -0.87 7.49 -1.41
CA GLN A 370 0.26 6.79 -0.83
C GLN A 370 -0.21 5.62 0.05
N TYR A 371 0.44 4.47 -0.08
CA TYR A 371 0.16 3.32 0.78
C TYR A 371 0.72 3.57 2.19
N VAL A 372 -0.16 3.63 3.19
CA VAL A 372 0.23 3.76 4.60
C VAL A 372 -0.11 2.46 5.33
N HIS A 373 0.89 1.81 5.90
CA HIS A 373 0.70 0.64 6.76
C HIS A 373 0.41 1.14 8.19
N ALA A 374 -0.79 0.83 8.70
CA ALA A 374 -1.28 1.30 9.99
C ALA A 374 -0.84 0.45 11.19
#